data_AF-A0A7U5MJG7-F1
#
_entry.id   AF-A0A7U5MJG7-F1
#
_cell.length_a   1.000
_cell.length_b   1.000
_cell.length_c   1.000
_cell.angle_alpha   90.00
_cell.angle_beta   90.00
_cell.angle_gamma   90.00
#
_symmetry.space_group_name_H-M   'P 1'
#
loop_
_entity.id
_entity.type
_entity.pdbx_description
1 polymer ?
#
loop_
_entity_poly.entity_id
_entity_poly.type
_entity_poly.pdbx_seq_one_letter_code
_entity_poly.pdbx_strand_id
1 'polypeptide(L)'
;MNRVYPTVQLLLGWINGAAKVEIPDFHDVTYAGRYTTANGDQVIQPAAAVLRLRVGVTASAEVRGPDGAVKPSPQPPAVTRVALAASNDQVAKVLTLMAGDRNWDDLWKVYETIRKAVGGTNALVNQLQWITEGDKKAFRESANNPDVSGDDARHAIPTSPTPPTRTMTIDEGRAFINDLIAKWTDWVIANS
;
A
#
# COMPACT_ATOMS: atom_id res chain seq x y z
N MET A 1 27.27 -13.58 -8.95
CA MET A 1 26.10 -13.84 -8.08
C MET A 1 24.86 -13.30 -8.79
N ASN A 2 23.91 -14.17 -9.16
CA ASN A 2 22.82 -13.84 -10.07
C ASN A 2 21.76 -12.94 -9.37
N ARG A 3 21.60 -11.69 -9.83
CA ARG A 3 20.72 -10.68 -9.20
C ARG A 3 19.25 -10.78 -9.59
N VAL A 4 18.91 -11.62 -10.57
CA VAL A 4 17.54 -11.73 -11.11
C VAL A 4 16.54 -12.17 -10.05
N TYR A 5 16.89 -13.14 -9.21
CA TYR A 5 15.96 -13.68 -8.20
C TYR A 5 15.56 -12.65 -7.13
N PRO A 6 16.49 -11.94 -6.47
CA PRO A 6 16.14 -10.83 -5.58
C PRO A 6 15.26 -9.75 -6.26
N THR A 7 15.56 -9.41 -7.53
CA THR A 7 14.78 -8.42 -8.28
C THR A 7 13.34 -8.86 -8.52
N VAL A 8 13.12 -10.13 -8.88
CA VAL A 8 11.74 -10.61 -9.11
C VAL A 8 10.96 -10.73 -7.81
N GLN A 9 11.59 -11.15 -6.71
CA GLN A 9 10.93 -11.16 -5.39
C GLN A 9 10.47 -9.76 -4.99
N LEU A 10 11.33 -8.76 -5.21
CA LEU A 10 11.02 -7.36 -4.96
C LEU A 10 9.83 -6.89 -5.82
N LEU A 11 9.83 -7.20 -7.11
CA LEU A 11 8.76 -6.83 -8.02
C LEU A 11 7.41 -7.48 -7.65
N LEU A 12 7.40 -8.76 -7.26
CA LEU A 12 6.18 -9.41 -6.77
C LEU A 12 5.66 -8.74 -5.49
N GLY A 13 6.57 -8.38 -4.57
CA GLY A 13 6.21 -7.60 -3.39
C GLY A 13 5.51 -6.29 -3.76
N TRP A 14 6.05 -5.54 -4.74
CA TRP A 14 5.44 -4.29 -5.19
C TRP A 14 4.07 -4.50 -5.84
N ILE A 15 3.91 -5.52 -6.68
CA ILE A 15 2.62 -5.86 -7.30
C ILE A 15 1.58 -6.20 -6.23
N ASN A 16 1.93 -7.08 -5.30
CA ASN A 16 1.03 -7.51 -4.24
C ASN A 16 0.64 -6.36 -3.31
N GLY A 17 1.61 -5.54 -2.91
CA GLY A 17 1.37 -4.34 -2.11
C GLY A 17 0.45 -3.34 -2.82
N ALA A 18 0.72 -3.04 -4.09
CA ALA A 18 -0.10 -2.13 -4.89
C ALA A 18 -1.52 -2.64 -5.09
N ALA A 19 -1.69 -3.95 -5.28
CA ALA A 19 -3.01 -4.58 -5.41
C ALA A 19 -3.79 -4.56 -4.08
N LYS A 20 -3.14 -4.84 -2.95
CA LYS A 20 -3.76 -4.80 -1.61
C LYS A 20 -4.19 -3.39 -1.16
N VAL A 21 -3.59 -2.33 -1.73
CA VAL A 21 -4.06 -0.95 -1.54
C VAL A 21 -5.44 -0.74 -2.18
N GLU A 22 -5.66 -1.29 -3.37
CA GLU A 22 -6.91 -1.14 -4.12
C GLU A 22 -7.98 -2.15 -3.71
N ILE A 23 -7.58 -3.39 -3.45
CA ILE A 23 -8.44 -4.53 -3.17
C ILE A 23 -7.98 -5.13 -1.83
N PRO A 24 -8.63 -4.80 -0.70
CA PRO A 24 -8.18 -5.22 0.63
C PRO A 24 -7.97 -6.74 0.78
N ASP A 25 -8.84 -7.54 0.15
CA ASP A 25 -8.83 -9.02 0.18
C ASP A 25 -8.02 -9.65 -0.97
N PHE A 26 -7.10 -8.89 -1.58
CA PHE A 26 -6.25 -9.40 -2.65
C PHE A 26 -5.33 -10.51 -2.16
N HIS A 27 -5.39 -11.66 -2.82
CA HIS A 27 -4.49 -12.78 -2.58
C HIS A 27 -3.18 -12.61 -3.35
N ASP A 28 -2.05 -12.85 -2.67
CA ASP A 28 -0.72 -12.63 -3.23
C ASP A 28 -0.47 -13.46 -4.50
N VAL A 29 0.13 -12.81 -5.48
CA VAL A 29 0.70 -13.46 -6.65
C VAL A 29 2.03 -14.09 -6.24
N THR A 30 2.20 -15.37 -6.55
CA THR A 30 3.40 -16.17 -6.25
C THR A 30 3.97 -16.81 -7.52
N TYR A 31 5.08 -17.53 -7.38
CA TYR A 31 5.69 -18.31 -8.48
C TYR A 31 4.94 -19.64 -8.70
N ALA A 32 4.71 -20.03 -9.96
CA ALA A 32 4.23 -21.37 -10.34
C ALA A 32 5.37 -22.37 -10.30
N GLY A 33 6.56 -21.94 -10.69
CA GLY A 33 7.71 -22.81 -10.86
C GLY A 33 9.00 -22.04 -11.12
N ARG A 34 10.10 -22.72 -10.82
CA ARG A 34 11.47 -22.26 -11.05
C ARG A 34 12.25 -23.39 -11.71
N TYR A 35 12.89 -23.12 -12.84
CA TYR A 35 13.81 -24.08 -13.45
C TYR A 35 14.99 -23.38 -14.13
N THR A 36 16.08 -24.12 -14.31
CA THR A 36 17.23 -23.66 -15.08
C THR A 36 17.12 -24.28 -16.47
N THR A 37 17.24 -23.49 -17.54
CA THR A 37 17.27 -24.02 -18.90
C THR A 37 18.55 -24.80 -19.13
N ALA A 38 18.58 -25.62 -20.19
CA ALA A 38 19.79 -26.33 -20.61
C ALA A 38 20.99 -25.40 -20.87
N ASN A 39 20.74 -24.10 -21.13
CA ASN A 39 21.76 -23.09 -21.40
C ASN A 39 22.24 -22.36 -20.13
N GLY A 40 21.70 -22.70 -18.96
CA GLY A 40 22.04 -22.07 -17.68
C GLY A 40 21.16 -20.87 -17.31
N ASP A 41 20.15 -20.53 -18.12
CA ASP A 41 19.24 -19.41 -17.81
C ASP A 41 18.28 -19.80 -16.67
N GLN A 42 18.07 -18.91 -15.71
CA GLN A 42 17.04 -19.08 -14.69
C GLN A 42 15.70 -18.59 -15.25
N VAL A 43 14.74 -19.50 -15.42
CA VAL A 43 13.37 -19.17 -15.81
C VAL A 43 12.48 -19.16 -14.58
N ILE A 44 11.73 -18.06 -14.44
CA ILE A 44 10.74 -17.86 -13.39
C ILE A 44 9.37 -17.83 -14.06
N GLN A 45 8.53 -18.81 -13.75
CA GLN A 45 7.15 -18.86 -14.24
C GLN A 45 6.23 -18.32 -13.13
N PRO A 46 5.53 -17.19 -13.32
CA PRO A 46 4.52 -16.75 -12.37
C PRO A 46 3.38 -17.77 -12.33
N ALA A 47 2.85 -18.07 -11.14
CA ALA A 47 1.66 -18.89 -11.01
C ALA A 47 0.53 -18.18 -11.75
N ALA A 48 -0.30 -18.94 -12.47
CA ALA A 48 -1.50 -18.37 -13.07
C ALA A 48 -2.28 -17.68 -11.95
N ALA A 49 -2.28 -16.34 -11.95
CA ALA A 49 -3.04 -15.56 -11.00
C ALA A 49 -4.52 -15.80 -11.30
N VAL A 50 -5.20 -16.55 -10.43
CA VAL A 50 -6.66 -16.69 -10.53
C VAL A 50 -7.27 -15.40 -10.01
N LEU A 51 -7.47 -14.44 -10.92
CA LEU A 51 -8.19 -13.20 -10.63
C LEU A 51 -9.70 -13.51 -10.51
N ARG A 52 -10.19 -13.72 -9.29
CA ARG A 52 -11.63 -13.77 -9.02
C ARG A 52 -12.17 -12.34 -8.87
N LEU A 53 -12.43 -11.69 -10.00
CA LEU A 53 -13.15 -10.42 -10.03
C LEU A 53 -14.62 -10.64 -9.65
N ARG A 54 -15.08 -10.06 -8.54
CA ARG A 54 -16.46 -9.57 -8.49
C ARG A 54 -16.49 -8.32 -9.36
N VAL A 55 -17.14 -8.40 -10.51
CA VAL A 55 -17.32 -7.28 -11.43
C VAL A 55 -18.20 -6.23 -10.72
N GLY A 56 -17.58 -5.27 -10.06
CA GLY A 56 -18.13 -3.93 -9.94
C GLY A 56 -17.91 -3.27 -11.28
N VAL A 57 -18.98 -2.79 -11.92
CA VAL A 57 -18.93 -2.12 -13.22
C VAL A 57 -17.95 -0.95 -13.14
N THR A 58 -16.75 -1.09 -13.69
CA THR A 58 -15.82 0.02 -13.89
C THR A 58 -16.24 0.75 -15.15
N ALA A 59 -16.83 1.93 -14.99
CA ALA A 59 -17.06 2.85 -16.09
C ALA A 59 -15.71 3.39 -16.58
N SER A 60 -15.22 2.93 -17.72
CA SER A 60 -14.11 3.57 -18.43
C SER A 60 -14.66 4.75 -19.22
N ALA A 61 -14.42 5.97 -18.75
CA ALA A 61 -14.74 7.17 -19.51
C ALA A 61 -13.61 7.48 -20.51
N GLU A 62 -13.92 7.50 -21.80
CA GLU A 62 -13.01 8.06 -22.81
C GLU A 62 -13.04 9.58 -22.73
N VAL A 63 -11.93 10.20 -22.31
CA VAL A 63 -11.76 11.65 -22.42
C VAL A 63 -11.22 11.97 -23.81
N ARG A 64 -12.02 12.66 -24.63
CA ARG A 64 -11.61 13.17 -25.94
C ARG A 64 -11.10 14.60 -25.79
N GLY A 65 -9.97 14.90 -26.44
CA GLY A 65 -9.47 16.26 -26.57
C GLY A 65 -10.38 17.12 -27.46
N PRO A 66 -10.19 18.46 -27.48
CA PRO A 66 -10.94 19.37 -28.37
C PRO A 66 -10.79 19.04 -29.87
N ASP A 67 -9.73 18.32 -30.22
CA ASP A 67 -9.39 17.81 -31.56
C ASP A 67 -9.99 16.43 -31.87
N GLY A 68 -10.76 15.85 -30.94
CA GLY A 68 -11.31 14.50 -31.07
C GLY A 68 -10.30 13.37 -30.80
N ALA A 69 -9.04 13.70 -30.46
CA ALA A 69 -8.04 12.70 -30.11
C ALA A 69 -8.41 12.02 -28.79
N VAL A 70 -8.29 10.69 -28.77
CA VAL A 70 -8.47 9.90 -27.54
C VAL A 70 -7.29 10.19 -26.62
N LYS A 71 -7.54 10.81 -25.46
CA LYS A 71 -6.52 10.92 -24.43
C LYS A 71 -6.31 9.51 -23.85
N PRO A 72 -5.06 9.04 -23.67
CA PRO A 72 -4.82 7.74 -23.06
C PRO A 72 -5.61 7.62 -21.76
N SER A 73 -6.37 6.52 -21.61
CA SER A 73 -7.04 6.22 -20.35
C SER A 73 -5.99 6.27 -19.23
N PRO A 74 -6.30 6.86 -18.06
CA PRO A 74 -5.42 6.77 -16.91
C PRO A 74 -5.06 5.30 -16.69
N GLN A 75 -3.76 5.02 -16.54
CA GLN A 75 -3.30 3.70 -16.12
C GLN A 75 -3.98 3.35 -14.78
N PRO A 76 -4.37 2.09 -14.55
CA PRO A 76 -4.91 1.68 -13.26
C PRO A 76 -3.95 2.08 -12.12
N PRO A 77 -4.45 2.59 -10.99
CA PRO A 77 -3.59 3.12 -9.91
C PRO A 77 -2.49 2.15 -9.47
N ALA A 78 -2.77 0.85 -9.42
CA ALA A 78 -1.79 -0.18 -9.07
C ALA A 78 -0.57 -0.22 -10.02
N VAL A 79 -0.79 -0.09 -11.33
CA VAL A 79 0.32 -0.09 -12.32
C VAL A 79 1.19 1.15 -12.13
N THR A 80 0.55 2.30 -11.92
CA THR A 80 1.25 3.57 -11.68
C THR A 80 2.10 3.52 -10.41
N ARG A 81 1.61 2.90 -9.33
CA ARG A 81 2.38 2.75 -8.08
C ARG A 81 3.57 1.81 -8.21
N VAL A 82 3.43 0.71 -8.96
CA VAL A 82 4.58 -0.18 -9.26
C VAL A 82 5.64 0.54 -10.08
N ALA A 83 5.24 1.33 -11.08
CA ALA A 83 6.19 2.14 -11.85
C ALA A 83 6.88 3.19 -10.96
N LEU A 84 6.13 3.86 -10.07
CA LEU A 84 6.66 4.85 -9.14
C LEU A 84 7.65 4.24 -8.13
N ALA A 85 7.40 3.00 -7.66
CA ALA A 85 8.32 2.29 -6.78
C ALA A 85 9.69 2.03 -7.41
N ALA A 86 9.78 1.92 -8.73
CA ALA A 86 11.06 1.72 -9.41
C ALA A 86 11.99 2.94 -9.33
N SER A 87 11.45 4.14 -9.08
CA SER A 87 12.20 5.40 -8.99
C SER A 87 12.06 6.13 -7.66
N ASN A 88 11.28 5.61 -6.72
CA ASN A 88 11.05 6.21 -5.40
C ASN A 88 11.15 5.17 -4.28
N ASP A 89 12.26 5.21 -3.54
CA ASP A 89 12.57 4.26 -2.46
C ASP A 89 11.53 4.26 -1.33
N GLN A 90 10.90 5.40 -1.05
CA GLN A 90 9.87 5.48 -0.02
C GLN A 90 8.60 4.77 -0.48
N VAL A 91 8.21 4.93 -1.75
CA VAL A 91 7.07 4.22 -2.34
C VAL A 91 7.36 2.73 -2.39
N ALA A 92 8.56 2.32 -2.85
CA ALA A 92 8.98 0.93 -2.83
C ALA A 92 8.89 0.31 -1.42
N LYS A 93 9.38 1.02 -0.40
CA LYS A 93 9.29 0.57 0.99
C LYS A 93 7.84 0.39 1.46
N VAL A 94 6.97 1.33 1.15
CA VAL A 94 5.55 1.26 1.52
C VAL A 94 4.88 0.06 0.83
N LEU A 95 5.08 -0.15 -0.47
CA LEU A 95 4.48 -1.30 -1.16
C LEU A 95 5.01 -2.63 -0.61
N THR A 96 6.29 -2.73 -0.27
CA THR A 96 6.85 -3.93 0.37
C THR A 96 6.20 -4.22 1.73
N LEU A 97 5.96 -3.21 2.57
CA LEU A 97 5.24 -3.38 3.84
C LEU A 97 3.80 -3.84 3.62
N MET A 98 3.14 -3.30 2.59
CA MET A 98 1.77 -3.68 2.24
C MET A 98 1.66 -5.10 1.67
N ALA A 99 2.74 -5.69 1.18
CA ALA A 99 2.76 -7.08 0.75
C ALA A 99 2.78 -8.07 1.92
N GLY A 100 3.21 -7.63 3.12
CA GLY A 100 3.28 -8.45 4.32
C GLY A 100 1.93 -8.72 4.99
N ASP A 101 1.97 -9.01 6.29
CA ASP A 101 0.81 -9.40 7.10
C ASP A 101 -0.15 -8.23 7.38
N ARG A 102 0.33 -6.99 7.19
CA ARG A 102 -0.43 -5.74 7.39
C ARG A 102 -1.02 -5.71 8.80
N ASN A 103 -0.21 -6.08 9.78
CA ASN A 103 -0.50 -5.94 11.21
C ASN A 103 -0.23 -4.49 11.65
N TRP A 104 -0.48 -4.18 12.92
CA TRP A 104 -0.31 -2.82 13.44
C TRP A 104 1.10 -2.26 13.27
N ASP A 105 2.14 -3.09 13.37
CA ASP A 105 3.53 -2.67 13.16
C ASP A 105 3.80 -2.26 11.72
N ASP A 106 3.32 -3.03 10.75
CA ASP A 106 3.47 -2.73 9.33
C ASP A 106 2.71 -1.44 8.98
N LEU A 107 1.45 -1.34 9.42
CA LEU A 107 0.60 -0.16 9.18
C LEU A 107 1.21 1.11 9.80
N TRP A 108 1.77 1.01 11.01
CA TRP A 108 2.43 2.14 11.66
C TRP A 108 3.67 2.60 10.90
N LYS A 109 4.51 1.67 10.42
CA LYS A 109 5.70 2.00 9.61
C LYS A 109 5.32 2.70 8.31
N VAL A 110 4.22 2.30 7.68
CA VAL A 110 3.68 2.98 6.50
C VAL A 110 3.27 4.41 6.86
N TYR A 111 2.43 4.59 7.90
CA TYR A 111 2.03 5.91 8.38
C TYR A 111 3.22 6.81 8.67
N GLU A 112 4.24 6.31 9.38
CA GLU A 112 5.45 7.08 9.69
C GLU A 112 6.22 7.49 8.44
N THR A 113 6.31 6.61 7.45
CA THR A 113 6.99 6.87 6.18
C THR A 113 6.28 7.99 5.43
N ILE A 114 4.95 7.90 5.27
CA ILE A 114 4.14 8.91 4.58
C ILE A 114 4.17 10.24 5.34
N ARG A 115 3.93 10.21 6.65
CA ARG A 115 3.99 11.41 7.51
C ARG A 115 5.31 12.14 7.35
N LYS A 116 6.43 11.42 7.34
CA LYS A 116 7.76 12.02 7.16
C LYS A 116 7.91 12.60 5.76
N ALA A 117 7.46 11.89 4.72
CA ALA A 117 7.58 12.31 3.32
C ALA A 117 6.88 13.64 3.03
N VAL A 118 5.72 13.89 3.66
CA VAL A 118 4.94 15.12 3.44
C VAL A 118 5.28 16.27 4.40
N GLY A 119 6.29 16.13 5.26
CA GLY A 119 6.70 17.20 6.19
C GLY A 119 6.04 17.17 7.57
N GLY A 120 5.42 16.05 7.95
CA GLY A 120 4.97 15.78 9.33
C GLY A 120 3.46 15.80 9.53
N THR A 121 3.05 15.70 10.80
CA THR A 121 1.64 15.64 11.18
C THR A 121 0.86 16.89 10.78
N ASN A 122 1.47 18.07 10.90
CA ASN A 122 0.81 19.32 10.52
C ASN A 122 0.46 19.35 9.03
N ALA A 123 1.34 18.79 8.17
CA ALA A 123 1.05 18.68 6.76
C ALA A 123 -0.15 17.76 6.51
N LEU A 124 -0.16 16.55 7.11
CA LEU A 124 -1.26 15.59 6.94
C LEU A 124 -2.62 16.11 7.38
N VAL A 125 -2.68 16.83 8.50
CA VAL A 125 -3.94 17.22 9.14
C VAL A 125 -4.41 18.60 8.68
N ASN A 126 -3.52 19.58 8.61
CA ASN A 126 -3.91 20.99 8.44
C ASN A 126 -3.64 21.54 7.04
N GLN A 127 -2.58 21.10 6.36
CA GLN A 127 -2.21 21.64 5.04
C GLN A 127 -2.82 20.84 3.90
N LEU A 128 -2.64 19.51 3.94
CA LEU A 128 -3.16 18.57 2.95
C LEU A 128 -4.55 18.06 3.33
N GLN A 129 -4.87 18.06 4.63
CA GLN A 129 -6.15 17.62 5.19
C GLN A 129 -6.57 16.22 4.74
N TRP A 130 -5.58 15.32 4.58
CA TRP A 130 -5.84 13.94 4.15
C TRP A 130 -6.46 13.08 5.25
N ILE A 131 -6.22 13.46 6.52
CA ILE A 131 -6.74 12.80 7.72
C ILE A 131 -7.17 13.86 8.75
N THR A 132 -8.04 13.49 9.69
CA THR A 132 -8.38 14.35 10.83
C THR A 132 -7.50 14.05 12.06
N GLU A 133 -7.49 14.96 13.04
CA GLU A 133 -6.92 14.70 14.37
C GLU A 133 -7.57 13.47 15.04
N GLY A 134 -8.87 13.28 14.82
CA GLY A 134 -9.62 12.14 15.33
C GLY A 134 -9.16 10.81 14.73
N ASP A 135 -8.95 10.77 13.41
CA ASP A 135 -8.47 9.56 12.73
C ASP A 135 -7.04 9.22 13.15
N LYS A 136 -6.17 10.22 13.21
CA LYS A 136 -4.80 10.08 13.71
C LYS A 136 -4.79 9.50 15.13
N LYS A 137 -5.62 10.06 16.02
CA LYS A 137 -5.72 9.59 17.41
C LYS A 137 -6.23 8.15 17.44
N ALA A 138 -7.32 7.85 16.76
CA ALA A 138 -7.91 6.52 16.74
C ALA A 138 -6.93 5.47 16.21
N PHE A 139 -6.24 5.75 15.10
CA PHE A 139 -5.21 4.87 14.56
C PHE A 139 -4.04 4.66 15.54
N ARG A 140 -3.54 5.75 16.15
CA ARG A 140 -2.46 5.69 17.15
C ARG A 140 -2.83 4.86 18.37
N GLU A 141 -4.00 5.09 18.94
CA GLU A 141 -4.42 4.36 20.14
C GLU A 141 -4.65 2.88 19.82
N SER A 142 -5.20 2.57 18.65
CA SER A 142 -5.43 1.17 18.24
C SER A 142 -4.14 0.43 17.95
N ALA A 143 -3.18 1.06 17.28
CA ALA A 143 -1.90 0.42 16.98
C ALA A 143 -1.04 0.22 18.23
N ASN A 144 -1.11 1.13 19.22
CA ASN A 144 -0.13 1.18 20.31
C ASN A 144 -0.66 0.71 21.67
N ASN A 145 -1.97 0.62 21.88
CA ASN A 145 -2.53 0.32 23.19
C ASN A 145 -2.95 -1.17 23.29
N PRO A 146 -2.31 -1.99 24.16
CA PRO A 146 -2.68 -3.39 24.34
C PRO A 146 -4.08 -3.56 24.95
N ASP A 147 -4.63 -2.56 25.63
CA ASP A 147 -6.03 -2.60 26.10
C ASP A 147 -7.03 -2.54 24.93
N VAL A 148 -6.59 -2.11 23.74
CA VAL A 148 -7.40 -2.03 22.52
C VAL A 148 -7.14 -3.22 21.59
N SER A 149 -5.87 -3.52 21.33
CA SER A 149 -5.49 -4.51 20.31
C SER A 149 -4.84 -5.77 20.88
N GLY A 150 -4.79 -5.94 22.21
CA GLY A 150 -4.18 -7.09 22.86
C GLY A 150 -2.71 -7.26 22.47
N ASP A 151 -2.31 -8.51 22.23
CA ASP A 151 -0.94 -8.88 21.87
C ASP A 151 -0.50 -8.36 20.49
N ASP A 152 -1.45 -7.97 19.62
CA ASP A 152 -1.14 -7.37 18.33
C ASP A 152 -0.71 -5.90 18.46
N ALA A 153 -0.93 -5.27 19.63
CA ALA A 153 -0.49 -3.91 19.87
C ALA A 153 1.04 -3.80 19.85
N ARG A 154 1.55 -2.68 19.33
CA ARG A 154 2.99 -2.41 19.23
C ARG A 154 3.68 -2.21 20.57
N HIS A 155 2.92 -1.99 21.63
CA HIS A 155 3.45 -1.86 22.99
C HIS A 155 2.78 -2.87 23.91
N ALA A 156 3.59 -3.50 24.76
CA ALA A 156 3.11 -4.48 25.74
C ALA A 156 2.39 -3.84 26.95
N ILE A 157 2.49 -2.52 27.11
CA ILE A 157 1.89 -1.78 28.24
C ILE A 157 1.24 -0.50 27.70
N PRO A 158 0.04 -0.13 28.19
CA PRO A 158 -0.61 1.13 27.82
C PRO A 158 0.28 2.33 28.14
N THR A 159 0.38 3.27 27.20
CA THR A 159 1.14 4.53 27.39
C THR A 159 0.31 5.63 28.06
N SER A 160 -0.99 5.39 28.27
CA SER A 160 -1.94 6.30 28.90
C SER A 160 -2.83 5.51 29.87
N PRO A 161 -3.10 6.01 31.08
CA PRO A 161 -4.02 5.38 32.02
C PRO A 161 -5.50 5.63 31.67
N THR A 162 -5.78 6.57 30.75
CA THR A 162 -7.15 6.89 30.32
C THR A 162 -7.52 6.04 29.12
N PRO A 163 -8.65 5.32 29.15
CA PRO A 163 -9.14 4.58 28.00
C PRO A 163 -9.34 5.49 26.78
N PRO A 164 -8.98 5.03 25.57
CA PRO A 164 -9.16 5.82 24.37
C PRO A 164 -10.65 5.96 24.04
N THR A 165 -11.04 7.18 23.66
CA THR A 165 -12.43 7.52 23.33
C THR A 165 -12.82 7.19 21.88
N ARG A 166 -11.83 6.87 21.04
CA ARG A 166 -12.02 6.48 19.64
C ARG A 166 -10.90 5.51 19.27
N THR A 167 -11.26 4.39 18.68
CA THR A 167 -10.37 3.32 18.25
C THR A 167 -10.76 2.87 16.84
N MET A 168 -9.98 1.95 16.30
CA MET A 168 -10.14 1.28 15.02
C MET A 168 -9.88 -0.20 15.25
N THR A 169 -10.65 -1.06 14.60
CA THR A 169 -10.29 -2.46 14.37
C THR A 169 -9.08 -2.53 13.43
N ILE A 170 -8.41 -3.68 13.35
CA ILE A 170 -7.29 -3.87 12.41
C ILE A 170 -7.72 -3.61 10.96
N ASP A 171 -8.93 -3.98 10.58
CA ASP A 171 -9.44 -3.77 9.21
C ASP A 171 -9.75 -2.29 8.93
N GLU A 172 -10.27 -1.56 9.91
CA GLU A 172 -10.40 -0.10 9.81
C GLU A 172 -9.03 0.58 9.72
N GLY A 173 -8.02 0.07 10.46
CA GLY A 173 -6.64 0.53 10.36
C GLY A 173 -6.03 0.28 8.97
N ARG A 174 -6.29 -0.89 8.38
CA ARG A 174 -5.88 -1.22 7.00
C ARG A 174 -6.55 -0.31 5.98
N ALA A 175 -7.85 -0.05 6.12
CA ALA A 175 -8.59 0.85 5.24
C ALA A 175 -8.06 2.29 5.34
N PHE A 176 -7.81 2.77 6.56
CA PHE A 176 -7.20 4.08 6.83
C PHE A 176 -5.83 4.22 6.13
N ILE A 177 -4.96 3.21 6.25
CA ILE A 177 -3.65 3.23 5.59
C ILE A 177 -3.77 3.13 4.07
N ASN A 178 -4.67 2.31 3.54
CA ASN A 178 -4.89 2.19 2.09
C ASN A 178 -5.28 3.55 1.48
N ASP A 179 -6.24 4.25 2.10
CA ASP A 179 -6.67 5.59 1.69
C ASP A 179 -5.52 6.61 1.78
N LEU A 180 -4.72 6.58 2.85
CA LEU A 180 -3.56 7.45 3.01
C LEU A 180 -2.48 7.18 1.94
N ILE A 181 -2.22 5.93 1.57
CA ILE A 181 -1.30 5.57 0.48
C ILE A 181 -1.82 6.11 -0.85
N ALA A 182 -3.11 5.94 -1.14
CA ALA A 182 -3.71 6.42 -2.38
C ALA A 182 -3.49 7.94 -2.53
N LYS A 183 -3.93 8.73 -1.55
CA LYS A 183 -3.75 10.19 -1.53
C LYS A 183 -2.29 10.62 -1.66
N TRP A 184 -1.39 9.94 -0.94
CA TRP A 184 0.03 10.25 -0.98
C TRP A 184 0.66 9.96 -2.35
N THR A 185 0.37 8.80 -2.93
CA THR A 185 0.94 8.44 -4.24
C THR A 185 0.40 9.34 -5.37
N ASP A 186 -0.88 9.71 -5.33
CA ASP A 186 -1.46 10.68 -6.27
C ASP A 186 -0.76 12.05 -6.16
N TRP A 187 -0.49 12.50 -4.92
CA TRP A 187 0.26 13.73 -4.69
C TRP A 187 1.70 13.65 -5.17
N VAL A 188 2.40 12.52 -4.97
CA VAL A 188 3.76 12.34 -5.49
C VAL A 188 3.76 12.45 -7.02
N ILE A 189 2.81 11.80 -7.70
CA ILE A 189 2.68 11.85 -9.17
C ILE A 189 2.39 13.27 -9.65
N ALA A 190 1.57 14.03 -8.93
CA ALA A 190 1.23 15.41 -9.30
C ALA A 190 2.39 16.40 -9.07
N ASN A 191 3.40 16.05 -8.28
CA ASN A 191 4.51 16.92 -7.88
C ASN A 191 5.89 16.37 -8.30
N SER A 192 5.93 15.34 -9.15
CA SER A 192 7.14 14.73 -9.71
C SER A 192 7.57 15.32 -11.04
#